data_AF-A0A093VGV9-F1
#
_entry.id   AF-A0A093VGV9-F1
#
_cell.length_a   1.000
_cell.length_b   1.000
_cell.length_c   1.000
_cell.angle_alpha   90.00
_cell.angle_beta   90.00
_cell.angle_gamma   90.00
#
_symmetry.space_group_name_H-M   'P 1'
#
loop_
_entity.id
_entity.type
_entity.pdbx_description
1 polymer ?
#
loop_
_entity_poly.entity_id
_entity_poly.type
_entity_poly.pdbx_seq_one_letter_code
_entity_poly.pdbx_strand_id
1 'polypeptide(L)'
;MPTYRRTTARRRYQWPELQLNVWLITVLAGSGTCLGIFAWFMAVQSQLGLGTPWLFPFMTVCGALGVAFVLIILILAAQRFLLPGIIIIGSFLLFTLWLTGLIETGLQLYGAQANVNSNCQNYVSNMPFEGNTVEALAWLTQNNICNCWKAAFAFELVNTVFYFWMMVMSWQVHRGAN
;
A
#
# COMPACT_ATOMS: atom_id res chain seq x y z
N MET A 1 -4.72 15.28 -56.90
CA MET A 1 -5.07 14.33 -55.83
C MET A 1 -5.18 15.09 -54.52
N PRO A 2 -6.36 15.14 -53.86
CA PRO A 2 -6.46 15.80 -52.57
C PRO A 2 -5.86 14.91 -51.49
N THR A 3 -4.80 15.39 -50.84
CA THR A 3 -4.18 14.78 -49.67
C THR A 3 -5.11 14.96 -48.47
N TYR A 4 -5.75 13.87 -48.05
CA TYR A 4 -6.44 13.82 -46.75
C TYR A 4 -5.38 13.93 -45.64
N ARG A 5 -5.12 15.15 -45.15
CA ARG A 5 -4.45 15.32 -43.86
C ARG A 5 -5.42 14.79 -42.80
N ARG A 6 -5.19 13.56 -42.35
CA ARG A 6 -5.69 13.14 -41.03
C ARG A 6 -5.02 14.04 -40.00
N THR A 7 -5.67 15.11 -39.62
CA THR A 7 -5.40 15.78 -38.36
C THR A 7 -5.67 14.74 -37.28
N THR A 8 -4.62 14.07 -36.82
CA THR A 8 -4.67 13.24 -35.62
C THR A 8 -5.00 14.20 -34.48
N ALA A 9 -6.29 14.35 -34.19
CA ALA A 9 -6.75 15.13 -33.05
C ALA A 9 -5.99 14.61 -31.83
N ARG A 10 -5.20 15.47 -31.19
CA ARG A 10 -4.41 15.12 -30.01
C ARG A 10 -5.38 14.58 -28.96
N ARG A 11 -5.39 13.25 -28.80
CA ARG A 11 -6.36 12.54 -27.97
C ARG A 11 -6.20 13.02 -26.52
N ARG A 12 -7.18 13.75 -26.01
CA ARG A 12 -7.14 14.33 -24.67
C ARG A 12 -7.87 13.36 -23.73
N TYR A 13 -7.10 12.63 -22.93
CA TYR A 13 -7.67 11.76 -21.90
C TYR A 13 -8.33 12.64 -20.83
N GLN A 14 -9.64 12.46 -20.63
CA GLN A 14 -10.39 13.13 -19.58
C GLN A 14 -10.42 12.22 -18.35
N TRP A 15 -9.70 12.62 -17.31
CA TRP A 15 -9.64 11.88 -16.05
C TRP A 15 -10.65 12.45 -15.05
N PRO A 16 -11.38 11.61 -14.30
CA PRO A 16 -12.27 12.08 -13.24
C PRO A 16 -11.44 12.62 -12.06
N GLU A 17 -11.37 13.95 -11.93
CA GLU A 17 -10.48 14.62 -10.97
C GLU A 17 -10.73 14.18 -9.51
N LEU A 18 -11.98 14.09 -9.09
CA LEU A 18 -12.32 13.68 -7.73
C LEU A 18 -11.88 12.24 -7.44
N GLN A 19 -12.17 11.31 -8.36
CA GLN A 19 -11.83 9.90 -8.17
C GLN A 19 -10.31 9.70 -8.16
N LEU A 20 -9.59 10.39 -9.05
CA LEU A 20 -8.13 10.34 -9.10
C LEU A 20 -7.50 10.89 -7.81
N ASN A 21 -8.01 12.00 -7.27
CA ASN A 21 -7.50 12.59 -6.04
C ASN A 21 -7.74 11.70 -4.82
N VAL A 22 -8.95 11.13 -4.69
CA VAL A 22 -9.26 10.15 -3.63
C VAL A 22 -8.33 8.94 -3.72
N TRP A 23 -8.09 8.46 -4.94
CA TRP A 23 -7.17 7.36 -5.17
C TRP A 23 -5.73 7.71 -4.75
N LEU A 24 -5.21 8.87 -5.19
CA LEU A 24 -3.85 9.32 -4.88
C LEU A 24 -3.60 9.44 -3.38
N ILE A 25 -4.51 10.09 -2.64
CA ILE A 25 -4.38 10.28 -1.20
C ILE A 25 -4.42 8.94 -0.47
N THR A 26 -5.37 8.07 -0.83
CA THR A 26 -5.54 6.77 -0.18
C THR A 26 -4.33 5.88 -0.39
N VAL A 27 -3.86 5.75 -1.64
CA VAL A 27 -2.72 4.91 -1.98
C VAL A 27 -1.43 5.46 -1.38
N LEU A 28 -1.25 6.78 -1.35
CA LEU A 28 -0.09 7.40 -0.71
C LEU A 28 -0.07 7.15 0.80
N ALA A 29 -1.22 7.34 1.47
CA ALA A 29 -1.36 7.08 2.90
C ALA A 29 -1.07 5.61 3.22
N GLY A 30 -1.72 4.67 2.52
CA GLY A 30 -1.48 3.24 2.71
C GLY A 30 -0.03 2.83 2.43
N SER A 31 0.57 3.35 1.35
CA SER A 31 1.96 3.04 0.98
C SER A 31 2.96 3.58 2.00
N GLY A 32 2.78 4.83 2.44
CA GLY A 32 3.63 5.44 3.45
C GLY A 32 3.51 4.76 4.82
N THR A 33 2.29 4.42 5.24
CA THR A 33 2.04 3.72 6.50
C THR A 33 2.64 2.32 6.50
N CYS A 34 2.39 1.51 5.47
CA CYS A 34 2.99 0.17 5.38
C CYS A 34 4.52 0.25 5.32
N LEU A 35 5.10 1.15 4.50
CA LEU A 35 6.55 1.37 4.44
C LEU A 35 7.11 1.65 5.84
N GLY A 36 6.51 2.58 6.58
CA GLY A 36 6.95 2.94 7.92
C GLY A 36 6.86 1.79 8.92
N ILE A 37 5.74 1.06 8.93
CA ILE A 37 5.53 -0.07 9.85
C ILE A 37 6.56 -1.18 9.61
N PHE A 38 6.73 -1.62 8.37
CA PHE A 38 7.65 -2.73 8.08
C PHE A 38 9.13 -2.32 8.22
N ALA A 39 9.47 -1.07 7.90
CA ALA A 39 10.81 -0.54 8.19
C ALA A 39 11.10 -0.54 9.70
N TRP A 40 10.12 -0.13 10.50
CA TRP A 40 10.25 -0.17 11.96
C TRP A 40 10.36 -1.60 12.49
N PHE A 41 9.57 -2.55 11.99
CA PHE A 41 9.71 -3.96 12.37
C PHE A 41 11.10 -4.52 12.07
N MET A 42 11.71 -4.18 10.92
CA MET A 42 13.10 -4.59 10.64
C MET A 42 14.09 -4.00 11.63
N ALA A 43 13.93 -2.73 12.01
CA ALA A 43 14.77 -2.10 13.02
C ALA A 43 14.65 -2.79 14.38
N VAL A 44 13.42 -3.16 14.79
CA VAL A 44 13.20 -3.93 16.02
C VAL A 44 13.87 -5.30 15.96
N GLN A 45 13.73 -6.04 14.85
CA GLN A 45 14.38 -7.35 14.69
C GLN A 45 15.91 -7.24 14.77
N SER A 46 16.48 -6.20 14.16
CA SER A 46 17.92 -5.90 14.22
C SER A 46 18.40 -5.67 15.66
N GLN A 47 17.64 -4.93 16.47
CA GLN A 47 17.98 -4.67 17.86
C GLN A 47 17.86 -5.91 18.75
N LEU A 48 16.94 -6.82 18.42
CA LEU A 48 16.76 -8.09 19.13
C LEU A 48 17.75 -9.17 18.69
N GLY A 49 18.57 -8.93 17.66
CA GLY A 49 19.49 -9.92 17.10
C GLY A 49 18.78 -11.12 16.45
N LEU A 50 17.55 -10.92 16.00
CA LEU A 50 16.71 -11.95 15.39
C LEU A 50 16.78 -11.85 13.85
N GLY A 51 16.55 -12.98 13.18
CA GLY A 51 16.45 -13.00 11.71
C GLY A 51 15.23 -12.21 11.23
N THR A 52 15.38 -11.47 10.13
CA THR A 52 14.28 -10.70 9.53
C THR A 52 13.40 -11.59 8.65
N PRO A 53 12.09 -11.72 8.95
CA PRO A 53 11.17 -12.40 8.06
C PRO A 53 11.14 -11.73 6.69
N TRP A 54 11.07 -12.51 5.61
CA TRP A 54 11.13 -11.99 4.23
C TRP A 54 10.00 -11.01 3.89
N LEU A 55 8.84 -11.14 4.57
CA LEU A 55 7.70 -10.23 4.42
C LEU A 55 8.10 -8.77 4.70
N PHE A 56 8.97 -8.52 5.68
CA PHE A 56 9.29 -7.16 6.11
C PHE A 56 10.06 -6.37 5.04
N PRO A 57 11.20 -6.85 4.50
CA PRO A 57 11.86 -6.16 3.39
C PRO A 57 10.99 -6.15 2.14
N PHE A 58 10.21 -7.21 1.88
CA PHE A 58 9.29 -7.26 0.73
C PHE A 58 8.26 -6.12 0.77
N MET A 59 7.54 -5.98 1.89
CA MET A 59 6.53 -4.91 2.03
C MET A 59 7.15 -3.52 2.13
N THR A 60 8.37 -3.40 2.66
CA THR A 60 9.11 -2.12 2.63
C THR A 60 9.39 -1.68 1.19
N VAL A 61 9.85 -2.59 0.33
CA VAL A 61 10.06 -2.30 -1.09
C VAL A 61 8.74 -2.04 -1.82
N CYS A 62 7.70 -2.82 -1.55
CA CYS A 62 6.38 -2.60 -2.16
C CYS A 62 5.76 -1.25 -1.77
N GLY A 63 5.88 -0.86 -0.50
CA GLY A 63 5.50 0.47 -0.01
C GLY A 63 6.30 1.58 -0.69
N ALA A 64 7.62 1.41 -0.83
CA ALA A 64 8.47 2.39 -1.51
C ALA A 64 8.12 2.54 -3.00
N LEU A 65 7.86 1.43 -3.69
CA LEU A 65 7.37 1.43 -5.07
C LEU A 65 5.99 2.10 -5.20
N GLY A 66 5.09 1.87 -4.23
CA GLY A 66 3.79 2.53 -4.17
C GLY A 66 3.90 4.05 -4.03
N VAL A 67 4.74 4.53 -3.11
CA VAL A 67 5.05 5.96 -2.95
C VAL A 67 5.66 6.54 -4.23
N ALA A 68 6.68 5.87 -4.79
CA ALA A 68 7.33 6.30 -6.02
C ALA A 68 6.34 6.38 -7.19
N PHE A 69 5.44 5.41 -7.32
CA PHE A 69 4.42 5.39 -8.36
C PHE A 69 3.45 6.58 -8.24
N VAL A 70 2.99 6.90 -7.02
CA VAL A 70 2.16 8.08 -6.78
C VAL A 70 2.90 9.37 -7.15
N LEU A 71 4.18 9.51 -6.77
CA LEU A 71 4.99 10.67 -7.12
C LEU A 71 5.14 10.81 -8.65
N ILE A 72 5.36 9.71 -9.37
CA ILE A 72 5.42 9.70 -10.83
C ILE A 72 4.09 10.18 -11.43
N ILE A 73 2.94 9.71 -10.91
CA ILE A 73 1.62 10.16 -11.39
C ILE A 73 1.42 11.65 -11.15
N LEU A 74 1.80 12.18 -9.98
CA LEU A 74 1.72 13.61 -9.68
C LEU A 74 2.58 14.46 -10.65
N ILE A 75 3.79 13.99 -10.97
CA ILE A 75 4.67 14.66 -11.94
C ILE A 75 4.03 14.65 -13.34
N LEU A 76 3.50 13.51 -13.79
CA LEU A 76 2.82 13.40 -15.09
C LEU A 76 1.53 14.24 -15.15
N ALA A 77 0.81 14.35 -14.03
CA ALA A 77 -0.35 15.22 -13.89
C ALA A 77 0.02 16.69 -14.05
N ALA A 78 1.10 17.14 -13.40
CA ALA A 78 1.63 18.51 -13.55
C ALA A 78 2.02 18.83 -15.00
N GLN A 79 2.52 17.83 -15.74
CA GLN A 79 2.88 17.95 -17.16
C GLN A 79 1.67 17.80 -18.12
N ARG A 80 0.47 17.53 -17.62
CA ARG A 80 -0.75 17.23 -18.41
C ARG A 80 -0.57 16.05 -19.39
N PHE A 81 0.32 15.10 -19.06
CA PHE A 81 0.65 13.92 -19.87
C PHE A 81 0.33 12.62 -19.12
N LEU A 82 -0.92 12.49 -18.68
CA LEU A 82 -1.38 11.32 -17.93
C LEU A 82 -1.79 10.21 -18.91
N LEU A 83 -0.82 9.36 -19.26
CA LEU A 83 -0.96 8.26 -20.22
C LEU A 83 -1.60 7.04 -19.55
N PRO A 84 -2.81 6.60 -19.97
CA PRO A 84 -3.50 5.49 -19.30
C PRO A 84 -2.76 4.16 -19.43
N GLY A 85 -2.00 3.95 -20.52
CA GLY A 85 -1.26 2.70 -20.72
C GLY A 85 -0.22 2.42 -19.64
N ILE A 86 0.55 3.44 -19.24
CA ILE A 86 1.58 3.31 -18.19
C ILE A 86 0.91 3.06 -16.83
N ILE A 87 -0.22 3.71 -16.58
CA ILE A 87 -0.94 3.60 -15.31
C ILE A 87 -1.57 2.21 -15.15
N ILE A 88 -2.13 1.63 -16.21
CA ILE A 88 -2.68 0.27 -16.18
C ILE A 88 -1.58 -0.73 -15.83
N ILE A 89 -0.45 -0.69 -16.52
CA ILE A 89 0.66 -1.63 -16.30
C ILE A 89 1.23 -1.46 -14.88
N GLY A 90 1.50 -0.22 -14.46
CA GLY A 90 2.01 0.07 -13.12
C GLY A 90 1.04 -0.38 -12.02
N SER A 91 -0.25 -0.13 -12.20
CA SER A 91 -1.29 -0.54 -11.24
C SER A 91 -1.43 -2.06 -11.18
N PHE A 92 -1.29 -2.77 -12.31
CA PHE A 92 -1.31 -4.23 -12.33
C PHE A 92 -0.13 -4.84 -11.58
N LEU A 93 1.08 -4.34 -11.84
CA LEU A 93 2.28 -4.82 -11.13
C LEU A 93 2.15 -4.59 -9.62
N LEU A 94 1.79 -3.37 -9.21
CA LEU A 94 1.58 -3.05 -7.80
C LEU A 94 0.44 -3.87 -7.19
N PHE A 95 -0.66 -4.10 -7.91
CA PHE A 95 -1.73 -4.96 -7.44
C PHE A 95 -1.22 -6.36 -7.09
N THR A 96 -0.43 -7.00 -7.95
CA THR A 96 0.08 -8.36 -7.67
C THR A 96 1.04 -8.39 -6.48
N LEU A 97 1.92 -7.40 -6.36
CA LEU A 97 2.85 -7.28 -5.24
C LEU A 97 2.12 -7.06 -3.92
N TRP A 98 1.16 -6.13 -3.88
CA TRP A 98 0.38 -5.82 -2.69
C TRP A 98 -0.55 -6.96 -2.29
N LEU A 99 -1.14 -7.68 -3.25
CA LEU A 99 -1.92 -8.88 -2.98
C LEU A 99 -1.06 -9.97 -2.33
N THR A 100 0.19 -10.12 -2.77
CA THR A 100 1.13 -11.09 -2.20
C THR A 100 1.47 -10.75 -0.75
N GLY A 101 1.74 -9.47 -0.48
CA GLY A 101 1.94 -8.96 0.88
C GLY A 101 0.72 -9.20 1.77
N LEU A 102 -0.47 -8.86 1.28
CA LEU A 102 -1.73 -9.03 2.00
C LEU A 102 -1.98 -10.48 2.43
N ILE A 103 -1.72 -11.44 1.54
CA ILE A 103 -1.89 -12.86 1.84
C ILE A 103 -0.95 -13.26 2.99
N GLU A 104 0.33 -12.90 2.90
CA GLU A 104 1.34 -13.25 3.89
C GLU A 104 1.12 -12.55 5.24
N THR A 105 0.78 -11.26 5.23
CA THR A 105 0.38 -10.52 6.43
C THR A 105 -0.85 -11.16 7.06
N GLY A 106 -1.84 -11.58 6.25
CA GLY A 106 -3.02 -12.30 6.72
C GLY A 106 -2.68 -13.65 7.37
N LEU A 107 -1.77 -14.42 6.75
CA LEU A 107 -1.28 -15.69 7.30
C LEU A 107 -0.52 -15.50 8.61
N GLN A 108 0.25 -14.40 8.76
CA GLN A 108 0.99 -14.12 9.99
C GLN A 108 0.09 -13.57 11.11
N LEU A 109 -0.98 -12.88 10.75
CA LEU A 109 -1.90 -12.29 11.71
C LEU A 109 -2.91 -13.30 12.25
N TYR A 110 -3.46 -14.14 11.36
CA TYR A 110 -4.58 -15.04 11.63
C TYR A 110 -4.29 -16.53 11.40
N GLY A 111 -3.06 -16.90 11.00
CA GLY A 111 -2.71 -18.29 10.71
C GLY A 111 -2.62 -19.18 11.96
N ALA A 112 -2.65 -20.49 11.72
CA ALA A 112 -2.56 -21.48 12.80
C ALA A 112 -1.15 -21.58 13.41
N GLN A 113 -0.10 -21.41 12.60
CA GLN A 113 1.31 -21.45 13.04
C GLN A 113 1.83 -20.07 13.42
N ALA A 114 1.33 -19.01 12.78
CA ALA A 114 1.67 -17.62 13.06
C ALA A 114 0.38 -16.88 13.46
N ASN A 115 0.20 -16.69 14.77
CA ASN A 115 -1.03 -16.15 15.34
C ASN A 115 -0.72 -14.91 16.19
N VAL A 116 -0.23 -13.86 15.52
CA VAL A 116 0.03 -12.57 16.17
C VAL A 116 -1.24 -12.08 16.87
N ASN A 117 -2.42 -12.26 16.27
CA ASN A 117 -3.67 -11.80 16.87
C ASN A 117 -3.97 -12.49 18.21
N SER A 118 -3.77 -13.80 18.34
CA SER A 118 -3.94 -14.51 19.62
C SER A 118 -2.96 -14.03 20.68
N ASN A 119 -1.69 -13.82 20.30
CA ASN A 119 -0.70 -13.24 21.21
C ASN A 119 -1.13 -11.84 21.68
N CYS A 120 -1.64 -11.01 20.79
CA CYS A 120 -2.18 -9.69 21.14
C CYS A 120 -3.39 -9.77 22.09
N GLN A 121 -4.28 -10.76 21.94
CA GLN A 121 -5.38 -10.97 22.88
C GLN A 121 -4.86 -11.39 24.26
N ASN A 122 -3.96 -12.38 24.30
CA ASN A 122 -3.48 -12.97 25.55
C ASN A 122 -2.58 -12.03 26.35
N TYR A 123 -1.65 -11.32 25.69
CA TYR A 123 -0.61 -10.55 26.37
C TYR A 123 -0.90 -9.04 26.44
N VAL A 124 -1.76 -8.50 25.57
CA VAL A 124 -2.10 -7.07 25.59
C VAL A 124 -3.52 -6.84 26.11
N SER A 125 -4.51 -7.49 25.50
CA SER A 125 -5.93 -7.20 25.81
C SER A 125 -6.35 -7.76 27.17
N ASN A 126 -5.84 -8.94 27.54
CA ASN A 126 -6.18 -9.62 28.80
C ASN A 126 -5.24 -9.29 29.98
N MET A 127 -4.15 -8.55 29.75
CA MET A 127 -3.18 -8.18 30.78
C MET A 127 -2.76 -6.71 30.66
N PRO A 128 -3.67 -5.74 30.92
CA PRO A 128 -3.33 -4.33 30.90
C PRO A 128 -2.39 -3.97 32.06
N PHE A 129 -1.38 -3.13 31.79
CA PHE A 129 -0.47 -2.56 32.78
C PHE A 129 -0.55 -1.03 32.75
N GLU A 130 -0.57 -0.40 33.92
CA GLU A 130 -0.65 1.05 34.08
C GLU A 130 0.47 1.59 34.98
N GLY A 131 0.75 2.89 34.88
CA GLY A 131 1.79 3.58 35.67
C GLY A 131 3.07 3.88 34.88
N ASN A 132 4.00 4.58 35.53
CA ASN A 132 5.31 4.93 34.95
C ASN A 132 6.36 3.87 35.35
N THR A 133 6.13 2.62 34.95
CA THR A 133 7.05 1.50 35.22
C THR A 133 7.51 0.84 33.93
N VAL A 134 8.57 0.04 34.01
CA VAL A 134 9.13 -0.67 32.85
C VAL A 134 8.13 -1.69 32.29
N GLU A 135 7.30 -2.28 33.15
CA GLU A 135 6.25 -3.22 32.77
C GLU A 135 5.17 -2.53 31.93
N ALA A 136 4.75 -1.32 32.33
CA ALA A 136 3.80 -0.53 31.56
C ALA A 136 4.39 -0.09 30.20
N LEU A 137 5.68 0.26 30.15
CA LEU A 137 6.37 0.57 28.89
C LEU A 137 6.47 -0.65 27.97
N ALA A 138 6.76 -1.83 28.52
CA ALA A 138 6.80 -3.08 27.77
C ALA A 138 5.42 -3.41 27.20
N TRP A 139 4.36 -3.27 28.00
CA TRP A 139 2.99 -3.46 27.54
C TRP A 139 2.59 -2.46 26.44
N LEU A 140 2.91 -1.17 26.59
CA LEU A 140 2.66 -0.15 25.57
C LEU A 140 3.36 -0.49 24.25
N THR A 141 4.58 -1.00 24.33
CA THR A 141 5.36 -1.43 23.15
C THR A 141 4.68 -2.62 22.46
N GLN A 142 4.22 -3.62 23.21
CA GLN A 142 3.47 -4.76 22.67
C GLN A 142 2.13 -4.32 22.06
N ASN A 143 1.41 -3.43 22.73
CA ASN A 143 0.17 -2.85 22.22
C ASN A 143 0.39 -2.11 20.89
N ASN A 144 1.48 -1.33 20.78
CA ASN A 144 1.85 -0.68 19.54
C ASN A 144 2.12 -1.70 18.41
N ILE A 145 2.91 -2.75 18.68
CA ILE A 145 3.18 -3.82 17.71
C ILE A 145 1.88 -4.44 17.20
N CYS A 146 0.96 -4.77 18.10
CA CYS A 146 -0.34 -5.34 17.76
C CYS A 146 -1.19 -4.43 16.87
N ASN A 147 -1.22 -3.13 17.18
CA ASN A 147 -1.95 -2.15 16.37
C ASN A 147 -1.28 -1.91 15.01
N CYS A 148 0.05 -1.91 14.94
CA CYS A 148 0.80 -1.84 13.69
C CYS A 148 0.46 -3.03 12.76
N TRP A 149 0.38 -4.25 13.28
CA TRP A 149 -0.01 -5.42 12.48
C TRP A 149 -1.42 -5.31 11.91
N LYS A 150 -2.39 -4.90 12.74
CA LYS A 150 -3.78 -4.70 12.29
C LYS A 150 -3.89 -3.57 11.27
N ALA A 151 -3.16 -2.46 11.50
CA ALA A 151 -3.11 -1.34 10.58
C ALA A 151 -2.47 -1.73 9.24
N ALA A 152 -1.34 -2.44 9.25
CA ALA A 152 -0.68 -2.93 8.05
C ALA A 152 -1.63 -3.81 7.21
N PHE A 153 -2.29 -4.78 7.83
CA PHE A 153 -3.28 -5.63 7.15
C PHE A 153 -4.42 -4.81 6.53
N ALA A 154 -4.98 -3.85 7.28
CA ALA A 154 -6.06 -3.01 6.78
C ALA A 154 -5.63 -2.13 5.59
N PHE A 155 -4.46 -1.49 5.67
CA PHE A 155 -3.94 -0.65 4.59
C PHE A 155 -3.51 -1.46 3.37
N GLU A 156 -2.97 -2.67 3.57
CA GLU A 156 -2.68 -3.60 2.47
C GLU A 156 -3.94 -4.02 1.72
N LEU A 157 -5.02 -4.32 2.44
CA LEU A 157 -6.31 -4.66 1.84
C LEU A 157 -6.86 -3.48 1.03
N VAL A 158 -6.89 -2.29 1.63
CA VAL A 158 -7.38 -1.07 0.98
C VAL A 158 -6.57 -0.77 -0.27
N ASN A 159 -5.24 -0.75 -0.18
CA ASN A 159 -4.39 -0.46 -1.34
C ASN A 159 -4.54 -1.49 -2.45
N THR A 160 -4.65 -2.79 -2.11
CA THR A 160 -4.87 -3.85 -3.09
C THR A 160 -6.16 -3.60 -3.89
N VAL A 161 -7.26 -3.26 -3.21
CA VAL A 161 -8.53 -2.91 -3.86
C VAL A 161 -8.39 -1.65 -4.71
N PHE A 162 -7.69 -0.63 -4.22
CA PHE A 162 -7.51 0.63 -4.94
C PHE A 162 -6.62 0.47 -6.19
N TYR A 163 -5.59 -0.37 -6.18
CA TYR A 163 -4.84 -0.69 -7.40
C TYR A 163 -5.71 -1.40 -8.43
N PHE A 164 -6.57 -2.33 -7.99
CA PHE A 164 -7.55 -2.95 -8.87
C PHE A 164 -8.52 -1.92 -9.47
N TRP A 165 -9.05 -1.03 -8.64
CA TRP A 165 -9.93 0.06 -9.09
C TRP A 165 -9.24 0.98 -10.09
N MET A 166 -7.94 1.28 -9.92
CA MET A 166 -7.17 2.11 -10.84
C MET A 166 -7.01 1.47 -12.22
N MET A 167 -6.88 0.15 -12.29
CA MET A 167 -6.87 -0.57 -13.57
C MET A 167 -8.20 -0.38 -14.31
N VAL A 168 -9.33 -0.51 -13.60
CA VAL A 168 -10.67 -0.33 -14.18
C VAL A 168 -10.87 1.12 -14.66
N MET A 169 -10.54 2.11 -13.82
CA MET A 169 -10.69 3.53 -14.16
C MET A 169 -9.80 3.91 -15.36
N SER A 170 -8.55 3.46 -15.39
CA SER A 170 -7.64 3.73 -16.50
C SER A 170 -8.10 3.08 -17.80
N TRP A 171 -8.70 1.88 -17.72
CA TRP A 171 -9.31 1.21 -18.86
C TRP A 171 -10.54 1.95 -19.39
N GLN A 172 -11.40 2.46 -18.51
CA GLN A 172 -12.54 3.30 -18.90
C GLN A 172 -12.09 4.59 -19.59
N VAL A 173 -11.06 5.26 -19.07
CA VAL A 173 -10.48 6.46 -19.68
C VAL A 173 -9.85 6.14 -21.04
N HIS A 174 -9.20 4.98 -21.18
CA HIS A 174 -8.65 4.54 -22.46
C HIS A 174 -9.74 4.26 -23.49
N ARG A 175 -10.85 3.61 -23.07
CA ARG A 175 -12.01 3.35 -23.93
C ARG A 175 -12.76 4.61 -24.33
N GLY A 176 -13.04 5.52 -23.39
CA GLY A 176 -13.77 6.77 -23.66
C GLY A 176 -13.02 7.77 -24.55
N ALA A 177 -11.72 7.54 -24.79
CA ALA A 177 -10.93 8.31 -25.74
C ALA A 177 -10.98 7.73 -27.17
N ASN A 178 -11.41 6.47 -27.34
CA ASN A 178 -11.68 5.81 -28.63
C ASN A 178 -13.09 6.12 -29.12
#